data_AF-A0A6A3HCV5-F1
#
_entry.id   AF-A0A6A3HCV5-F1
#
_cell.length_a   1.000
_cell.length_b   1.000
_cell.length_c   1.000
_cell.angle_alpha   90.00
_cell.angle_beta   90.00
_cell.angle_gamma   90.00
#
_symmetry.space_group_name_H-M   'P 1'
#
loop_
_entity.id
_entity.type
_entity.pdbx_description
1 polymer ?
#
loop_
_entity_poly.entity_id
_entity_poly.type
_entity_poly.pdbx_seq_one_letter_code
_entity_poly.pdbx_strand_id
1 'polypeptide(L)'
;MIPAISTINRRLLKTFCELELKLPLEQMTNEKLVSAISQILSSMMNDQIPNMHAIMSQHLKMDLRQKDVKVRVLNYFDRFDELVEE
;
A
#
# COMPACT_ATOMS: atom_id res chain seq x y z
N MET A 1 -22.99 -0.62 -19.60
CA MET A 1 -21.93 -0.47 -18.59
C MET A 1 -21.07 -1.72 -18.65
N ILE A 2 -19.74 -1.60 -18.77
CA ILE A 2 -18.86 -2.79 -18.81
C ILE A 2 -18.63 -3.22 -17.35
N PRO A 3 -18.91 -4.48 -16.97
CA PRO A 3 -18.65 -4.96 -15.61
C PRO A 3 -17.16 -4.91 -15.28
N ALA A 4 -16.78 -4.30 -14.15
CA ALA A 4 -15.40 -4.20 -13.69
C ALA A 4 -14.73 -5.58 -13.56
N ILE A 5 -15.49 -6.61 -13.17
CA ILE A 5 -14.97 -7.98 -13.08
C ILE A 5 -14.42 -8.51 -14.42
N SER A 6 -14.93 -7.99 -15.56
CA SER A 6 -14.50 -8.37 -16.91
C SER A 6 -13.28 -7.59 -17.42
N THR A 7 -12.90 -6.51 -16.73
CA THR A 7 -11.76 -5.66 -17.12
C THR A 7 -10.49 -5.96 -16.32
N ILE A 8 -10.59 -6.69 -15.21
CA ILE A 8 -9.46 -7.09 -14.39
C ILE A 8 -8.79 -8.34 -14.96
N ASN A 9 -7.46 -8.36 -14.91
CA ASN A 9 -6.68 -9.55 -15.27
C ASN A 9 -7.16 -10.77 -14.46
N ARG A 10 -7.53 -11.86 -15.15
CA ARG A 10 -8.10 -13.06 -14.50
C ARG A 10 -7.21 -13.68 -13.43
N ARG A 11 -5.88 -13.67 -13.62
CA ARG A 11 -4.94 -14.20 -12.62
C ARG A 11 -4.93 -13.33 -11.37
N LEU A 12 -4.90 -12.01 -11.55
CA LEU A 12 -4.98 -11.05 -10.45
C LEU A 12 -6.30 -11.20 -9.67
N LEU A 13 -7.42 -11.28 -10.39
CA LEU A 13 -8.74 -11.48 -9.79
C LEU A 13 -8.79 -12.78 -8.98
N LYS A 14 -8.25 -13.89 -9.53
CA LYS A 14 -8.16 -15.17 -8.81
C LYS A 14 -7.37 -15.05 -7.52
N THR A 15 -6.17 -14.47 -7.57
CA THR A 15 -5.32 -14.26 -6.39
C THR A 15 -6.05 -13.43 -5.32
N PHE A 16 -6.72 -12.36 -5.73
CA PHE A 16 -7.50 -11.52 -4.80
C PHE A 16 -8.65 -12.30 -4.14
N CYS A 17 -9.43 -13.07 -4.92
CA CYS A 17 -10.50 -13.91 -4.38
C CYS A 17 -9.99 -14.91 -3.33
N GLU A 18 -8.92 -15.63 -3.66
CA GLU A 18 -8.39 -16.72 -2.83
C GLU A 18 -7.66 -16.22 -1.58
N LEU A 19 -6.86 -15.15 -1.72
CA LEU A 19 -6.00 -14.67 -0.63
C LEU A 19 -6.72 -13.68 0.28
N GLU A 20 -7.41 -12.68 -0.29
CA GLU A 20 -8.04 -11.62 0.51
C GLU A 20 -9.43 -12.04 0.97
N LEU A 21 -10.26 -12.50 0.04
CA LEU A 21 -11.68 -12.74 0.32
C LEU A 21 -11.99 -14.17 0.77
N LYS A 22 -10.98 -15.07 0.73
CA LYS A 22 -11.10 -16.50 1.06
C LYS A 22 -12.28 -17.18 0.34
N LEU A 23 -12.51 -16.81 -0.93
CA LEU A 23 -13.61 -17.35 -1.74
C LEU A 23 -13.12 -17.84 -3.11
N PRO A 24 -13.77 -18.86 -3.68
CA PRO A 24 -13.44 -19.35 -5.02
C PRO A 24 -13.90 -18.37 -6.10
N LEU A 25 -13.12 -18.24 -7.18
CA LEU A 25 -13.37 -17.28 -8.27
C LEU A 25 -14.76 -17.42 -8.89
N GLU A 26 -15.30 -18.64 -8.93
CA GLU A 26 -16.60 -18.98 -9.49
C GLU A 26 -17.76 -18.31 -8.72
N GLN A 27 -17.55 -17.97 -7.46
CA GLN A 27 -18.54 -17.29 -6.62
C GLN A 27 -18.40 -15.75 -6.67
N MET A 28 -17.42 -15.24 -7.42
CA MET A 28 -17.18 -13.80 -7.57
C MET A 28 -18.16 -13.20 -8.57
N THR A 29 -18.89 -12.17 -8.14
CA THR A 29 -19.76 -11.36 -9.01
C THR A 29 -19.24 -9.93 -9.08
N ASN A 30 -19.71 -9.15 -10.05
CA ASN A 30 -19.31 -7.76 -10.18
C ASN A 30 -19.66 -6.94 -8.93
N GLU A 31 -20.82 -7.20 -8.33
CA GLU A 31 -21.31 -6.52 -7.13
C GLU A 31 -20.43 -6.86 -5.93
N LYS A 32 -20.05 -8.13 -5.76
CA LYS A 32 -19.13 -8.56 -4.71
C LYS A 32 -17.77 -7.91 -4.85
N LEU A 33 -17.24 -7.84 -6.07
CA LEU A 33 -15.96 -7.19 -6.35
C LEU A 33 -16.01 -5.69 -5.97
N VAL A 34 -17.04 -4.97 -6.42
CA VAL A 34 -17.20 -3.54 -6.12
C VAL A 34 -17.39 -3.32 -4.62
N SER A 35 -18.18 -4.17 -3.95
CA SER A 35 -18.38 -4.10 -2.50
C SER A 35 -17.10 -4.38 -1.73
N ALA A 36 -16.33 -5.40 -2.12
CA ALA A 36 -15.06 -5.74 -1.49
C ALA A 36 -14.03 -4.61 -1.63
N ILE A 37 -13.90 -4.04 -2.83
CA ILE A 37 -13.03 -2.88 -3.06
C ILE A 37 -13.49 -1.69 -2.22
N SER A 38 -14.80 -1.41 -2.20
CA SER A 38 -15.35 -0.31 -1.40
C SER A 38 -15.11 -0.50 0.09
N GLN A 39 -15.23 -1.74 0.59
CA GLN A 39 -14.96 -2.09 1.98
C GLN A 39 -13.48 -1.96 2.32
N ILE A 40 -12.57 -2.41 1.45
CA ILE A 40 -11.13 -2.21 1.61
C ILE A 40 -10.82 -0.71 1.67
N LEU A 41 -11.31 0.07 0.70
CA LEU A 41 -11.12 1.52 0.69
C LEU A 41 -11.72 2.18 1.94
N SER A 42 -12.88 1.73 2.41
CA SER A 42 -13.52 2.26 3.62
C SER A 42 -12.77 1.87 4.90
N SER A 43 -12.21 0.66 4.97
CA SER A 43 -11.32 0.25 6.06
C SER A 43 -10.03 1.06 6.07
N MET A 44 -9.49 1.37 4.88
CA MET A 44 -8.34 2.26 4.71
C MET A 44 -8.65 3.75 4.98
N MET A 45 -9.93 4.14 4.96
CA MET A 45 -10.38 5.48 5.34
C MET A 45 -10.71 5.58 6.84
N ASN A 46 -11.10 4.46 7.47
CA ASN A 46 -11.43 4.38 8.89
C ASN A 46 -10.20 4.11 9.77
N ASP A 47 -9.23 3.34 9.28
CA ASP A 47 -7.87 3.34 9.80
C ASP A 47 -7.11 4.44 9.10
N GLN A 48 -6.69 5.46 9.84
CA GLN A 48 -5.82 6.52 9.35
C GLN A 48 -4.54 5.88 8.85
N ILE A 49 -4.48 5.44 7.58
CA ILE A 49 -3.21 5.13 6.92
C ILE A 49 -2.46 6.44 6.98
N PRO A 50 -1.43 6.52 7.84
CA PRO A 50 -0.75 7.77 8.01
C PRO A 50 -0.10 8.04 6.66
N ASN A 51 -0.16 9.29 6.19
CA ASN A 51 0.27 9.64 4.85
C ASN A 51 1.76 9.28 4.71
N MET A 52 2.05 8.09 4.20
CA MET A 52 3.41 7.52 4.18
C MET A 52 4.35 8.41 3.39
N HIS A 53 3.83 9.04 2.32
CA HIS A 53 4.59 10.03 1.59
C HIS A 53 4.94 11.24 2.45
N ALA A 54 3.99 11.77 3.24
CA ALA A 54 4.26 12.86 4.17
C ALA A 54 5.26 12.44 5.26
N ILE A 55 5.06 11.28 5.89
CA ILE A 55 5.95 10.75 6.93
C ILE A 55 7.37 10.56 6.41
N MET A 56 7.54 9.83 5.31
CA MET A 56 8.84 9.60 4.69
C MET A 56 9.47 10.92 4.26
N SER A 57 8.71 11.83 3.66
CA SER A 57 9.24 13.13 3.28
C SER A 57 9.68 13.96 4.49
N GLN A 58 9.04 13.82 5.65
CA GLN A 58 9.38 14.56 6.87
C GLN A 58 10.63 13.98 7.55
N HIS A 59 10.72 12.65 7.67
CA HIS A 59 11.74 11.97 8.47
C HIS A 59 12.97 11.57 7.64
N LEU A 60 12.80 11.25 6.35
CA LEU A 60 13.86 10.75 5.46
C LEU A 60 14.36 11.83 4.49
N LYS A 61 15.06 12.83 5.02
CA LYS A 61 15.79 13.83 4.20
C LYS A 61 17.29 13.74 4.45
N MET A 62 18.07 13.74 3.37
CA MET A 62 19.53 13.90 3.47
C MET A 62 19.89 15.28 4.02
N ASP A 63 20.70 15.32 5.07
CA ASP A 63 21.24 16.58 5.59
C ASP A 63 22.38 17.07 4.70
N LEU A 64 22.07 17.98 3.76
CA LEU A 64 23.06 18.55 2.83
C LEU A 64 24.10 19.44 3.52
N ARG A 65 23.93 19.79 4.79
CA ARG A 65 24.94 20.52 5.57
C ARG A 65 26.11 19.61 5.98
N GLN A 66 25.89 18.29 6.03
CA GLN A 66 26.95 17.31 6.24
C GLN A 66 27.82 17.22 4.99
N LYS A 67 29.08 17.64 5.09
CA LYS A 67 30.04 17.68 3.96
C LYS A 67 30.56 16.30 3.59
N ASP A 68 30.69 15.40 4.58
CA ASP A 68 31.11 14.02 4.32
C ASP A 68 29.94 13.22 3.72
N VAL A 69 30.10 12.82 2.47
CA VAL A 69 29.09 12.05 1.72
C VAL A 69 28.80 10.72 2.38
N LYS A 70 29.81 10.02 2.92
CA LYS A 70 29.63 8.71 3.55
C LYS A 70 28.82 8.84 4.82
N VAL A 71 29.18 9.79 5.69
CA VAL A 71 28.43 10.06 6.93
C VAL A 71 26.99 10.48 6.62
N ARG A 72 26.79 11.31 5.58
CA ARG A 72 25.46 11.73 5.15
C ARG A 72 24.56 10.57 4.70
N VAL A 73 25.12 9.59 3.98
CA VAL A 73 24.38 8.40 3.54
C VAL A 73 24.10 7.47 4.72
N LEU A 74 25.08 7.24 5.60
CA LEU A 74 24.87 6.40 6.80
C LEU A 74 23.76 6.96 7.69
N ASN A 75 23.78 8.26 7.97
CA ASN A 75 22.74 8.92 8.78
C ASN A 75 21.34 8.88 8.14
N TYR A 76 21.25 8.71 6.81
CA TYR A 76 19.96 8.57 6.13
C TYR A 76 19.35 7.18 6.37
N PHE A 77 20.18 6.13 6.32
CA PHE A 77 19.73 4.76 6.59
C PHE A 77 19.45 4.53 8.07
N ASP A 78 20.26 5.10 8.96
CA ASP A 78 20.03 5.06 10.41
C ASP A 78 18.63 5.61 10.78
N ARG A 79 18.25 6.76 10.20
CA ARG A 79 16.90 7.34 10.37
C ARG A 79 15.78 6.54 9.71
N PHE A 80 16.10 5.76 8.68
CA PHE A 80 15.13 4.86 8.07
C PHE A 80 14.85 3.69 8.99
N ASP A 81 15.90 3.10 9.59
CA ASP A 81 15.77 2.01 10.54
C ASP A 81 14.96 2.47 11.77
N GLU A 82 15.28 3.65 12.34
CA GLU A 82 14.48 4.24 13.43
C GLU A 82 12.99 4.40 13.06
N LEU A 83 12.68 4.84 11.84
CA LEU A 83 11.30 5.07 11.40
C LEU A 83 10.51 3.76 11.18
N VAL A 84 11.20 2.66 10.85
CA VAL A 84 10.59 1.36 10.56
C VAL A 84 10.45 0.51 11.83
N GLU A 85 11.31 0.73 12.82
CA GLU A 85 11.28 0.05 14.12
C GLU A 85 10.28 0.65 15.12
N GLU A 86 9.78 1.87 14.88
CA GLU A 86 8.76 2.58 15.68
C GLU A 86 7.32 2.21 15.30
#